data_AF-A0A382EHZ0-F1
#
_entry.id   AF-A0A382EHZ0-F1
#
_cell.length_a   1.000
_cell.length_b   1.000
_cell.length_c   1.000
_cell.angle_alpha   90.00
_cell.angle_beta   90.00
_cell.angle_gamma   90.00
#
_symmetry.space_group_name_H-M   'P 1'
#
loop_
_entity.id
_entity.type
_entity.pdbx_description
1 polymer ?
#
loop_
_entity_poly.entity_id
_entity_poly.type
_entity_poly.pdbx_seq_one_letter_code
_entity_poly.pdbx_strand_id
1 'polypeptide(L)'
;MEEPYRLGLVSTSRSGSTYFRRWLCQKYGLWDSASWLKTNPYEKIAEAPFANKHHILKILTHYLPTEKIYGVLKEFDTVWLYRNDTLKQFLSHVTRIRTKVNLVYKEEEISFLNNSIEDNSLVAEHSEYITFRNRLEHFWDLFYSSKSGTLVEYERFVEDPLYVGWEIMEDYNLEWIMWESMEPESHGWPKVRLPLKLDIDYEKKFKNISEIKEWIDV
;
A
#
# COMPACT_ATOMS: atom_id res chain seq x y z
N MET A 1 15.65 21.91 15.91
CA MET A 1 14.96 21.40 14.71
C MET A 1 13.72 20.70 15.21
N GLU A 2 12.57 21.06 14.65
CA GLU A 2 11.32 20.33 14.94
C GLU A 2 11.44 18.89 14.43
N GLU A 3 10.74 17.96 15.07
CA GLU A 3 10.74 16.57 14.64
C GLU A 3 9.98 16.45 13.31
N PRO A 4 10.50 15.67 12.35
CA PRO A 4 9.82 15.48 11.08
C PRO A 4 8.51 14.73 11.28
N TYR A 5 7.42 15.35 10.82
CA TYR A 5 6.12 14.71 10.71
C TYR A 5 6.18 13.36 9.97
N ARG A 6 5.51 12.36 10.54
CA ARG A 6 5.44 11.00 10.02
C ARG A 6 3.98 10.60 9.90
N LEU A 7 3.57 10.26 8.68
CA LEU A 7 2.25 9.69 8.42
C LEU A 7 2.35 8.17 8.32
N GLY A 8 1.60 7.44 9.13
CA GLY A 8 1.44 5.99 9.00
C GLY A 8 0.56 5.63 7.81
N LEU A 9 0.99 4.69 6.97
CA LEU A 9 0.13 4.05 5.97
C LEU A 9 0.01 2.58 6.30
N VAL A 10 -1.09 2.21 6.95
CA VAL A 10 -1.45 0.80 7.18
C VAL A 10 -2.24 0.30 5.98
N SER A 11 -1.81 -0.82 5.40
CA SER A 11 -2.46 -1.34 4.20
C SER A 11 -2.61 -2.85 4.21
N THR A 12 -3.70 -3.33 3.62
CA THR A 12 -3.85 -4.75 3.32
C THR A 12 -2.90 -5.15 2.18
N SER A 13 -2.56 -6.43 2.10
CA SER A 13 -1.67 -6.94 1.05
C SER A 13 -2.30 -6.70 -0.33
N ARG A 14 -1.57 -6.07 -1.26
CA ARG A 14 -2.03 -5.81 -2.64
C ARG A 14 -3.22 -4.84 -2.78
N SER A 15 -3.43 -3.95 -1.81
CA SER A 15 -4.42 -2.85 -1.92
C SER A 15 -3.94 -1.62 -2.68
N GLY A 16 -2.91 -1.76 -3.54
CA GLY A 16 -2.38 -0.60 -4.27
C GLY A 16 -1.56 0.39 -3.42
N SER A 17 -1.11 -0.03 -2.23
CA SER A 17 -0.32 0.79 -1.30
C SER A 17 0.83 1.55 -1.93
N THR A 18 1.52 0.96 -2.91
CA THR A 18 2.66 1.62 -3.55
C THR A 18 2.22 2.76 -4.46
N TYR A 19 1.13 2.59 -5.21
CA TYR A 19 0.60 3.65 -6.06
C TYR A 19 0.07 4.80 -5.22
N PHE A 20 -0.82 4.50 -4.26
CA PHE A 20 -1.39 5.48 -3.32
C PHE A 20 -0.31 6.28 -2.57
N ARG A 21 0.62 5.58 -1.91
CA ARG A 21 1.70 6.23 -1.15
C ARG A 21 2.56 7.11 -2.03
N ARG A 22 2.96 6.63 -3.22
CA ARG A 22 3.82 7.40 -4.12
C ARG A 22 3.11 8.62 -4.69
N TRP A 23 1.80 8.51 -4.92
CA TRP A 23 0.98 9.65 -5.33
C TRP A 23 0.94 10.72 -4.24
N LEU A 24 0.68 10.34 -2.97
CA LEU A 24 0.72 11.29 -1.86
C LEU A 24 2.10 11.94 -1.69
N CYS A 25 3.17 11.14 -1.75
CA CYS A 25 4.55 11.66 -1.74
C CYS A 25 4.80 12.68 -2.84
N GLN A 26 4.36 12.38 -4.07
CA GLN A 26 4.51 13.28 -5.20
C GLN A 26 3.65 14.54 -5.08
N LYS A 27 2.46 14.44 -4.47
CA LYS A 27 1.47 15.53 -4.37
C LYS A 27 1.78 16.49 -3.21
N TYR A 28 2.25 15.97 -2.08
CA TYR A 28 2.41 16.73 -0.83
C TYR A 28 3.85 16.80 -0.32
N GLY A 29 4.84 16.45 -1.14
CA GLY A 29 6.26 16.58 -0.77
C GLY A 29 6.78 15.55 0.25
N LEU A 30 5.96 14.55 0.63
CA LEU A 30 6.37 13.53 1.60
C LEU A 30 7.41 12.57 1.02
N TRP A 31 8.37 12.18 1.85
CA TRP A 31 9.35 11.16 1.50
C TRP A 31 8.80 9.73 1.60
N ASP A 32 9.35 8.86 0.77
CA ASP A 32 8.90 7.48 0.57
C ASP A 32 9.75 6.50 1.41
N SER A 33 9.18 5.92 2.47
CA SER A 33 9.82 4.85 3.26
C SER A 33 9.86 3.47 2.57
N ALA A 34 9.31 3.35 1.38
CA ALA A 34 9.14 2.15 0.58
C ALA A 34 8.44 1.01 1.33
N SER A 35 9.20 0.02 1.79
CA SER A 35 8.74 -1.06 2.67
C SER A 35 9.83 -1.35 3.70
N TRP A 36 10.42 -0.29 4.26
CA TRP A 36 11.57 -0.36 5.16
C TRP A 36 11.34 -1.28 6.37
N LEU A 37 10.12 -1.26 6.94
CA LEU A 37 9.72 -2.15 8.05
C LEU A 37 9.67 -3.64 7.69
N LYS A 38 9.77 -4.01 6.41
CA LYS A 38 9.87 -5.42 6.00
C LYS A 38 11.19 -6.06 6.44
N THR A 39 12.25 -5.26 6.53
CA THR A 39 13.62 -5.73 6.76
C THR A 39 14.28 -5.09 7.97
N ASN A 40 13.60 -4.15 8.63
CA ASN A 40 14.16 -3.39 9.74
C ASN A 40 13.15 -3.30 10.89
N PRO A 41 13.63 -3.39 12.15
CA PRO A 41 12.81 -3.18 13.33
C PRO A 41 12.41 -1.69 13.46
N TYR A 42 11.20 -1.43 13.97
CA TYR A 42 10.68 -0.07 14.14
C TYR A 42 11.58 0.80 15.02
N GLU A 43 12.21 0.19 16.03
CA GLU A 43 13.10 0.84 16.99
C GLU A 43 14.30 1.55 16.34
N LYS A 44 14.63 1.21 15.08
CA LYS A 44 15.71 1.84 14.30
C LYS A 44 15.23 2.93 13.35
N ILE A 45 13.97 3.37 13.44
CA ILE A 45 13.41 4.31 12.47
C ILE A 45 14.15 5.65 12.43
N ALA A 46 14.72 6.10 13.56
CA ALA A 46 15.52 7.32 13.64
C ALA A 46 16.85 7.25 12.83
N GLU A 47 17.34 6.05 12.53
CA GLU A 47 18.55 5.81 11.73
C GLU A 47 18.24 5.69 10.22
N ALA A 48 16.95 5.68 9.83
CA ALA A 48 16.57 5.48 8.45
C ALA A 48 17.00 6.66 7.55
N PRO A 49 17.33 6.43 6.26
CA PRO A 49 17.74 7.51 5.36
C PRO A 49 16.70 8.63 5.16
N PHE A 50 15.42 8.33 5.43
CA PHE A 50 14.31 9.28 5.36
C PHE A 50 13.91 9.85 6.73
N ALA A 51 14.58 9.44 7.82
CA ALA A 51 14.17 9.73 9.18
C ALA A 51 14.14 11.22 9.52
N ASN A 52 14.98 12.01 8.86
CA ASN A 52 15.09 13.46 9.01
C ASN A 52 14.28 14.25 7.96
N LYS A 53 13.22 13.64 7.43
CA LYS A 53 12.33 14.23 6.43
C LYS A 53 10.88 13.95 6.80
N HIS A 54 9.96 14.83 6.42
CA HIS A 54 8.54 14.50 6.45
C HIS A 54 8.28 13.30 5.54
N HIS A 55 7.68 12.23 6.05
CA HIS A 55 7.59 10.97 5.31
C HIS A 55 6.32 10.18 5.58
N ILE A 56 5.99 9.29 4.64
CA ILE A 56 4.97 8.25 4.86
C ILE A 56 5.67 6.95 5.22
N LEU A 57 5.36 6.41 6.40
CA LEU A 57 5.82 5.10 6.86
C LEU A 57 4.82 4.01 6.42
N LYS A 58 5.23 3.15 5.49
CA LYS A 58 4.40 2.00 5.09
C LYS A 58 4.45 0.90 6.14
N ILE A 59 3.28 0.56 6.68
CA ILE A 59 3.07 -0.48 7.68
C ILE A 59 2.22 -1.58 7.05
N LEU A 60 2.79 -2.77 6.97
CA LEU A 60 2.05 -3.98 6.62
C LEU A 60 1.96 -4.80 7.89
N THR A 61 0.73 -5.02 8.35
CA THR A 61 0.43 -5.55 9.68
C THR A 61 1.15 -6.87 9.97
N HIS A 62 1.29 -7.72 8.96
CA HIS A 62 1.94 -9.03 9.04
C HIS A 62 3.48 -9.02 9.10
N TYR A 63 4.15 -7.87 9.00
CA TYR A 63 5.61 -7.77 9.19
C TYR A 63 6.01 -7.26 10.58
N LEU A 64 5.05 -6.79 11.37
CA LEU A 64 5.27 -6.41 12.75
C LEU A 64 4.65 -7.47 13.66
N PRO A 65 5.31 -7.83 14.78
CA PRO A 65 4.69 -8.66 15.78
C PRO A 65 3.42 -7.98 16.34
N THR A 66 2.36 -8.76 16.54
CA THR A 66 1.05 -8.27 17.01
C THR A 66 1.14 -7.52 18.34
N GLU A 67 2.05 -7.90 19.22
CA GLU A 67 2.27 -7.25 20.51
C GLU A 67 2.94 -5.86 20.36
N LYS A 68 3.62 -5.60 19.25
CA LYS A 68 4.32 -4.33 18.98
C LYS A 68 3.49 -3.36 18.15
N ILE A 69 2.64 -3.86 17.26
CA ILE A 69 1.96 -3.02 16.25
C ILE A 69 1.11 -1.93 16.90
N TYR A 70 0.42 -2.22 18.01
CA TYR A 70 -0.36 -1.21 18.73
C TYR A 70 0.48 -0.08 19.31
N GLY A 71 1.71 -0.35 19.72
CA GLY A 71 2.64 0.69 20.18
C GLY A 71 3.05 1.59 19.01
N VAL A 72 3.44 0.95 17.90
CA VAL A 72 3.83 1.63 16.67
C VAL A 72 2.71 2.55 16.15
N LEU A 73 1.47 2.06 16.07
CA LEU A 73 0.33 2.84 15.57
C LEU A 73 -0.08 4.02 16.47
N LYS A 74 0.36 4.08 17.73
CA LYS A 74 0.08 5.22 18.63
C LYS A 74 1.03 6.40 18.44
N GLU A 75 2.15 6.20 17.75
CA GLU A 75 3.19 7.22 17.62
C GLU A 75 2.95 8.20 16.46
N PHE A 76 1.93 7.96 15.64
CA PHE A 76 1.64 8.81 14.48
C PHE A 76 0.20 8.67 14.02
N ASP A 77 -0.24 9.72 13.33
CA ASP A 77 -1.46 9.71 12.55
C ASP A 77 -1.42 8.64 11.46
N THR A 78 -2.56 8.00 11.19
CA THR A 78 -2.60 6.79 10.36
C THR A 78 -3.70 6.84 9.30
N VAL A 79 -3.30 6.64 8.05
CA VAL A 79 -4.20 6.31 6.93
C VAL A 79 -4.30 4.80 6.79
N TRP A 80 -5.52 4.31 6.67
CA TRP A 80 -5.85 2.90 6.47
C TRP A 80 -6.28 2.67 5.03
N LEU A 81 -5.53 1.86 4.28
CA LEU A 81 -5.81 1.58 2.86
C LEU A 81 -6.21 0.12 2.65
N TYR A 82 -7.46 -0.09 2.25
CA TYR A 82 -7.98 -1.40 1.89
C TYR A 82 -8.39 -1.45 0.42
N ARG A 83 -8.62 -2.67 -0.06
CA ARG A 83 -9.19 -2.92 -1.38
C ARG A 83 -10.53 -3.58 -1.18
N ASN A 84 -11.58 -3.02 -1.77
CA ASN A 84 -12.93 -3.54 -1.60
C ASN A 84 -13.14 -4.81 -2.44
N ASP A 85 -12.56 -4.82 -3.65
CA ASP A 85 -12.53 -5.99 -4.53
C ASP A 85 -11.55 -7.06 -3.99
N THR A 86 -12.03 -7.84 -3.01
CA THR A 86 -11.27 -8.89 -2.32
C THR A 86 -10.82 -9.98 -3.29
N LEU A 87 -11.64 -10.32 -4.29
CA LEU A 87 -11.29 -11.27 -5.34
C LEU A 87 -10.08 -10.79 -6.15
N LYS A 88 -10.13 -9.59 -6.73
CA LYS A 88 -8.97 -9.05 -7.46
C LYS A 88 -7.76 -8.86 -6.55
N GLN A 89 -7.97 -8.54 -5.26
CA GLN A 89 -6.88 -8.45 -4.30
C GLN A 89 -6.16 -9.79 -4.12
N PHE A 90 -6.91 -10.87 -3.90
CA PHE A 90 -6.38 -12.21 -3.72
C PHE A 90 -5.72 -12.74 -5.00
N LEU A 91 -6.36 -12.58 -6.16
CA LEU A 91 -5.77 -12.98 -7.45
C LEU A 91 -4.46 -12.23 -7.70
N SER A 92 -4.42 -10.92 -7.44
CA SER A 92 -3.17 -10.13 -7.52
C SER A 92 -2.09 -10.61 -6.55
N HIS A 93 -2.48 -11.13 -5.38
CA HIS A 93 -1.56 -11.71 -4.41
C HIS A 93 -0.90 -12.97 -4.95
N VAL A 94 -1.71 -13.93 -5.42
CA VAL A 94 -1.22 -15.19 -5.96
C VAL A 94 -0.40 -14.95 -7.23
N THR A 95 -0.86 -14.12 -8.17
CA THR A 95 -0.08 -13.76 -9.36
C THR A 95 1.29 -13.22 -8.99
N ARG A 96 1.38 -12.31 -8.01
CA ARG A 96 2.67 -11.79 -7.54
C ARG A 96 3.56 -12.89 -6.94
N ILE A 97 3.00 -13.87 -6.24
CA ILE A 97 3.77 -15.00 -5.69
C ILE A 97 4.38 -15.82 -6.83
N ARG A 98 3.61 -16.07 -7.89
CA ARG A 98 4.05 -16.87 -9.04
C ARG A 98 5.03 -16.12 -9.94
N THR A 99 4.74 -14.87 -10.31
CA THR A 99 5.55 -14.09 -11.26
C THR A 99 6.70 -13.33 -10.62
N LYS A 100 6.64 -13.09 -9.30
CA LYS A 100 7.54 -12.19 -8.54
C LYS A 100 7.51 -10.72 -8.99
N VAL A 101 6.71 -10.37 -9.99
CA VAL A 101 6.54 -9.00 -10.46
C VAL A 101 5.64 -8.23 -9.50
N ASN A 102 6.15 -7.13 -8.97
CA ASN A 102 5.41 -6.29 -8.02
C ASN A 102 4.82 -5.04 -8.68
N LEU A 103 5.59 -4.41 -9.57
CA LEU A 103 5.34 -3.10 -10.19
C LEU A 103 5.99 -3.10 -11.57
N VAL A 104 5.42 -2.32 -12.47
CA VAL A 104 5.99 -1.98 -13.78
C VAL A 104 5.93 -0.48 -13.96
N TYR A 105 6.80 0.04 -14.83
CA TYR A 105 6.92 1.47 -15.05
C TYR A 105 6.98 1.85 -16.53
N LYS A 106 6.98 0.87 -17.43
CA LYS A 106 6.90 1.06 -18.87
C LYS A 106 5.79 0.20 -19.47
N GLU A 107 5.16 0.69 -20.52
CA GLU A 107 4.10 -0.02 -21.23
C GLU A 107 4.58 -1.36 -21.81
N GLU A 108 5.84 -1.44 -22.26
CA GLU A 108 6.39 -2.68 -22.79
C GLU A 108 6.47 -3.78 -21.72
N GLU A 109 6.69 -3.42 -20.45
CA GLU A 109 6.73 -4.35 -19.32
C GLU A 109 5.33 -4.90 -19.00
N ILE A 110 4.27 -4.09 -19.19
CA ILE A 110 2.87 -4.54 -19.04
C ILE A 110 2.56 -5.59 -20.11
N SER A 111 2.83 -5.27 -21.38
CA SER A 111 2.60 -6.19 -22.50
C SER A 111 3.37 -7.50 -22.31
N PHE A 112 4.64 -7.42 -21.94
CA PHE A 112 5.46 -8.60 -21.64
C PHE A 112 4.87 -9.44 -20.49
N LEU A 113 4.44 -8.81 -19.39
CA LEU A 113 3.83 -9.52 -18.28
C LEU A 113 2.52 -10.20 -18.69
N ASN A 114 1.64 -9.51 -19.40
CA ASN A 114 0.35 -10.06 -19.83
C ASN A 114 0.48 -11.23 -20.82
N ASN A 115 1.52 -11.18 -21.66
CA ASN A 115 1.82 -12.24 -22.63
C ASN A 115 2.62 -13.40 -22.02
N SER A 116 3.43 -13.16 -20.97
CA SER A 116 4.22 -14.21 -20.32
C SER A 116 3.40 -15.09 -19.37
N ILE A 117 2.26 -14.61 -18.88
CA ILE A 117 1.32 -15.43 -18.12
C ILE A 117 0.36 -16.08 -19.11
N GLU A 118 0.54 -17.37 -19.36
CA GLU A 118 -0.38 -18.14 -20.21
C GLU A 118 -1.79 -18.17 -19.61
N ASP A 119 -2.81 -18.25 -20.47
CA ASP A 119 -4.19 -18.38 -20.01
C ASP A 119 -4.38 -19.74 -19.30
N ASN A 120 -5.22 -19.79 -18.27
CA ASN A 120 -5.45 -20.98 -17.44
C ASN A 120 -4.17 -21.62 -16.85
N SER A 121 -3.11 -20.82 -16.63
CA SER A 121 -1.82 -21.32 -16.11
C SER A 121 -1.67 -21.14 -14.60
N LEU A 122 -2.34 -20.12 -14.02
CA LEU A 122 -2.23 -19.85 -12.60
C LEU A 122 -3.20 -20.71 -11.80
N VAL A 123 -2.73 -21.23 -10.67
CA VAL A 123 -3.54 -21.97 -9.69
C VAL A 123 -3.30 -21.35 -8.32
N ALA A 124 -4.39 -21.01 -7.63
CA ALA A 124 -4.36 -20.63 -6.23
C ALA A 124 -4.67 -21.85 -5.36
N GLU A 125 -4.00 -21.95 -4.22
CA GLU A 125 -4.33 -22.96 -3.21
C GLU A 125 -5.23 -22.36 -2.13
N HIS A 126 -6.14 -23.18 -1.57
CA HIS A 126 -6.99 -22.75 -0.47
C HIS A 126 -6.16 -22.34 0.78
N SER A 127 -5.00 -22.96 1.00
CA SER A 127 -4.05 -22.57 2.05
C SER A 127 -3.53 -21.12 1.89
N GLU A 128 -3.32 -20.68 0.65
CA GLU A 128 -2.93 -19.30 0.32
C GLU A 128 -4.10 -18.35 0.60
N TYR A 129 -5.33 -18.77 0.32
CA TYR A 129 -6.55 -18.03 0.65
C TYR A 129 -6.71 -17.83 2.16
N ILE A 130 -6.60 -18.90 2.96
CA ILE A 130 -6.68 -18.80 4.43
C ILE A 130 -5.61 -17.85 4.98
N THR A 131 -4.37 -17.95 4.48
CA THR A 131 -3.30 -17.04 4.88
C THR A 131 -3.60 -15.59 4.52
N PHE A 132 -4.17 -15.35 3.33
CA PHE A 132 -4.59 -14.02 2.89
C PHE A 132 -5.72 -13.47 3.77
N ARG A 133 -6.74 -14.29 4.06
CA ARG A 133 -7.89 -13.96 4.92
C ARG A 133 -7.47 -13.58 6.34
N ASN A 134 -6.64 -14.40 6.98
CA ASN A 134 -6.16 -14.11 8.34
C ASN A 134 -5.43 -12.75 8.40
N ARG A 135 -4.69 -12.38 7.34
CA ARG A 135 -4.02 -11.07 7.27
C ARG A 135 -5.00 -9.92 7.05
N LEU A 136 -6.07 -10.16 6.30
CA LEU A 136 -7.13 -9.19 6.06
C LEU A 136 -7.95 -8.95 7.34
N GLU A 137 -8.32 -10.03 8.04
CA GLU A 137 -8.99 -9.97 9.34
C GLU A 137 -8.14 -9.21 10.37
N HIS A 138 -6.85 -9.54 10.46
CA HIS A 138 -5.95 -8.83 11.36
C HIS A 138 -5.85 -7.32 11.06
N PHE A 139 -5.93 -6.91 9.79
CA PHE A 139 -6.02 -5.49 9.44
C PHE A 139 -7.30 -4.85 9.97
N TRP A 140 -8.45 -5.51 9.81
CA TRP A 140 -9.72 -5.01 10.30
C TRP A 140 -9.79 -4.96 11.83
N ASP A 141 -9.28 -5.99 12.51
CA ASP A 141 -9.17 -6.00 13.97
C ASP A 141 -8.38 -4.79 14.48
N LEU A 142 -7.25 -4.49 13.82
CA LEU A 142 -6.43 -3.33 14.16
C LEU A 142 -7.14 -2.01 13.87
N PHE A 143 -7.80 -1.89 12.71
CA PHE A 143 -8.55 -0.70 12.35
C PHE A 143 -9.66 -0.41 13.37
N TYR A 144 -10.53 -1.38 13.66
CA TYR A 144 -11.64 -1.23 14.60
C TYR A 144 -11.18 -1.04 16.06
N SER A 145 -9.99 -1.55 16.40
CA SER A 145 -9.38 -1.33 17.72
C SER A 145 -8.68 0.04 17.81
N SER A 146 -8.21 0.57 16.68
CA SER A 146 -7.69 1.93 16.58
C SER A 146 -8.86 2.91 16.61
N LYS A 147 -8.87 3.84 17.56
CA LYS A 147 -9.94 4.84 17.67
C LYS A 147 -9.73 6.05 16.74
N SER A 148 -8.84 5.96 15.74
CA SER A 148 -8.43 7.10 14.91
C SER A 148 -7.89 6.68 13.54
N GLY A 149 -7.93 7.62 12.61
CA GLY A 149 -7.38 7.48 11.26
C GLY A 149 -8.44 7.41 10.15
N THR A 150 -8.02 7.78 8.94
CA THR A 150 -8.87 7.87 7.75
C THR A 150 -8.85 6.53 7.02
N LEU A 151 -10.03 5.96 6.77
CA LEU A 151 -10.17 4.75 5.98
C LEU A 151 -10.38 5.10 4.50
N VAL A 152 -9.49 4.58 3.65
CA VAL A 152 -9.49 4.79 2.21
C VAL A 152 -9.72 3.48 1.49
N GLU A 153 -10.76 3.46 0.66
CA GLU A 153 -10.99 2.43 -0.35
C GLU A 153 -10.12 2.71 -1.57
N TYR A 154 -9.30 1.74 -1.97
CA TYR A 154 -8.41 1.88 -3.13
C TYR A 154 -9.17 2.20 -4.42
N GLU A 155 -10.32 1.56 -4.64
CA GLU A 155 -11.17 1.82 -5.81
C GLU A 155 -11.65 3.28 -5.86
N ARG A 156 -12.09 3.86 -4.72
CA ARG A 156 -12.45 5.28 -4.62
C ARG A 156 -11.28 6.20 -4.97
N PHE A 157 -10.09 5.87 -4.48
CA PHE A 157 -8.88 6.63 -4.81
C PHE A 157 -8.51 6.56 -6.29
N VAL A 158 -8.68 5.42 -6.94
CA VAL A 158 -8.37 5.29 -8.38
C VAL A 158 -9.36 6.06 -9.23
N GLU A 159 -10.63 6.12 -8.80
CA GLU A 159 -11.69 6.87 -9.49
C GLU A 159 -11.50 8.39 -9.38
N ASP A 160 -11.25 8.90 -8.17
CA ASP A 160 -10.98 10.33 -7.93
C ASP A 160 -9.78 10.53 -6.99
N PRO A 161 -8.55 10.46 -7.51
CA PRO A 161 -7.35 10.62 -6.68
C PRO A 161 -7.21 12.04 -6.13
N LEU A 162 -7.78 13.05 -6.79
CA LEU A 162 -7.68 14.44 -6.35
C LEU A 162 -8.56 14.69 -5.13
N TYR A 163 -9.81 14.22 -5.16
CA TYR A 163 -10.73 14.34 -4.02
C TYR A 163 -10.21 13.57 -2.81
N VAL A 164 -9.85 12.30 -2.98
CA VAL A 164 -9.30 11.49 -1.88
C VAL A 164 -7.99 12.09 -1.37
N GLY A 165 -7.15 12.61 -2.26
CA GLY A 165 -5.95 13.33 -1.86
C GLY A 165 -6.26 14.55 -1.00
N TRP A 166 -7.26 15.35 -1.37
CA TRP A 166 -7.70 16.51 -0.60
C TRP A 166 -8.24 16.13 0.79
N GLU A 167 -9.07 15.09 0.91
CA GLU A 167 -9.54 14.58 2.21
C GLU A 167 -8.35 14.21 3.13
N ILE A 168 -7.37 13.48 2.59
CA ILE A 168 -6.15 13.14 3.33
C ILE A 168 -5.33 14.38 3.68
N MET A 169 -5.26 15.36 2.79
CA MET A 169 -4.58 16.62 3.09
C MET A 169 -5.24 17.34 4.26
N GLU A 170 -6.57 17.42 4.29
CA GLU A 170 -7.30 18.09 5.37
C GLU A 170 -7.18 17.34 6.69
N ASP A 171 -7.41 16.02 6.68
CA ASP A 171 -7.37 15.18 7.89
C ASP A 171 -6.00 15.24 8.61
N TYR A 172 -4.92 15.40 7.85
CA TYR A 172 -3.55 15.36 8.36
C TYR A 172 -2.78 16.67 8.18
N ASN A 173 -3.47 17.73 7.76
CA ASN A 173 -2.91 19.04 7.46
C ASN A 173 -1.63 18.97 6.61
N LEU A 174 -1.64 18.26 5.48
CA LEU A 174 -0.41 18.02 4.69
C LEU A 174 0.06 19.25 3.88
N GLU A 175 -0.73 20.32 3.85
CA GLU A 175 -0.45 21.51 3.04
C GLU A 175 0.84 22.23 3.46
N TRP A 176 1.15 22.33 4.76
CA TRP A 176 2.38 23.00 5.19
C TRP A 176 3.65 22.24 4.75
N ILE A 177 3.62 20.90 4.73
CA ILE A 177 4.73 20.06 4.25
C ILE A 177 4.95 20.30 2.74
N MET A 178 3.84 20.46 2.01
CA MET A 178 3.86 20.83 0.61
C MET A 178 4.60 22.16 0.42
N TRP A 179 4.23 23.20 1.18
CA TRP A 179 4.87 24.51 1.09
C TRP A 179 6.36 24.47 1.42
N GLU A 180 6.73 23.82 2.53
CA GLU A 180 8.14 23.67 2.94
C GLU A 180 8.98 22.96 1.87
N SER A 181 8.44 21.91 1.24
CA SER A 181 9.15 21.14 0.21
C SER A 181 9.39 21.91 -1.09
N MET A 182 8.71 23.05 -1.29
CA MET A 182 8.89 23.93 -2.44
C MET A 182 9.92 25.04 -2.19
N GLU A 183 10.37 25.23 -0.94
CA GLU A 183 11.34 26.28 -0.61
C GLU A 183 12.71 25.98 -1.23
N PRO A 184 13.43 27.01 -1.73
CA PRO A 184 14.74 26.82 -2.38
C PRO A 184 15.82 26.16 -1.50
N GLU A 185 15.69 26.31 -0.19
CA GLU A 185 16.63 25.83 0.83
C GLU A 185 16.26 24.44 1.38
N SER A 186 15.04 23.98 1.08
CA SER A 186 14.56 22.65 1.45
C SER A 186 15.30 21.56 0.66
N HIS A 187 15.26 20.32 1.14
CA HIS A 187 15.92 19.17 0.51
C HIS A 187 15.37 18.77 -0.88
N GLY A 188 14.60 19.66 -1.51
CA GLY A 188 14.00 19.51 -2.82
C GLY A 188 12.78 18.60 -2.79
N TRP A 189 11.84 18.89 -3.67
CA TRP A 189 10.66 18.05 -3.87
C TRP A 189 11.06 16.61 -4.25
N PRO A 190 10.49 15.58 -3.62
CA PRO A 190 10.87 14.20 -3.90
C PRO A 190 10.52 13.80 -5.33
N LYS A 191 11.51 13.29 -6.07
CA LYS A 191 11.30 12.75 -7.42
C LYS A 191 10.74 11.33 -7.31
N VAL A 192 9.42 11.21 -7.32
CA VAL A 192 8.72 9.93 -7.21
C VAL A 192 8.16 9.51 -8.56
N ARG A 193 8.51 8.31 -9.01
CA ARG A 193 7.93 7.71 -10.23
C ARG A 193 6.67 6.91 -9.88
N LEU A 194 5.55 7.17 -10.53
CA LEU A 194 4.35 6.35 -10.31
C LEU A 194 4.46 5.02 -11.07
N PRO A 195 4.10 3.87 -10.44
CA PRO A 195 3.94 2.62 -11.17
C PRO A 195 2.72 2.69 -12.09
N LEU A 196 2.76 1.94 -13.18
CA LEU A 196 1.64 1.81 -14.10
C LEU A 196 0.68 0.71 -13.61
N LYS A 197 -0.57 0.79 -14.08
CA LYS A 197 -1.59 -0.24 -13.85
C LYS A 197 -1.20 -1.51 -14.62
N LEU A 198 -1.31 -2.67 -13.98
CA LEU A 198 -0.88 -3.94 -14.60
C LEU A 198 -1.91 -4.49 -15.62
N ASP A 199 -3.19 -4.13 -15.48
CA ASP A 199 -4.30 -4.57 -16.34
C ASP A 199 -4.27 -6.06 -16.72
N ILE A 200 -3.99 -6.91 -15.72
CA ILE A 200 -4.04 -8.36 -15.87
C ILE A 200 -5.50 -8.81 -15.82
N ASP A 201 -5.93 -9.53 -16.85
CA ASP A 201 -7.20 -10.25 -16.86
C ASP A 201 -7.10 -11.53 -16.02
N TYR A 202 -7.25 -11.38 -14.70
CA TYR A 202 -7.08 -12.50 -13.78
C TYR A 202 -8.06 -13.65 -14.04
N GLU A 203 -9.28 -13.38 -14.49
CA GLU A 203 -10.25 -14.45 -14.75
C GLU A 203 -9.77 -15.38 -15.88
N LYS A 204 -9.13 -14.80 -16.90
CA LYS A 204 -8.54 -15.56 -18.00
C LYS A 204 -7.26 -16.31 -17.59
N LYS A 205 -6.50 -15.78 -16.62
CA LYS A 205 -5.20 -16.36 -16.22
C LYS A 205 -5.32 -17.50 -15.23
N PHE A 206 -6.36 -17.55 -14.41
CA PHE A 206 -6.51 -18.57 -13.36
C PHE A 206 -7.32 -19.77 -13.81
N LYS A 207 -6.72 -20.97 -13.71
CA LYS A 207 -7.35 -22.24 -14.05
C LYS A 207 -8.53 -22.59 -13.15
N ASN A 208 -8.43 -22.27 -11.86
CA ASN A 208 -9.44 -22.60 -10.84
C ASN A 208 -10.23 -21.37 -10.37
N ILE A 209 -10.50 -20.41 -11.27
CA ILE A 209 -11.20 -19.16 -10.93
C ILE A 209 -12.58 -19.39 -10.28
N SER A 210 -13.35 -20.37 -10.74
CA SER A 210 -14.68 -20.67 -10.16
C SER A 210 -14.57 -21.12 -8.71
N GLU A 211 -13.61 -22.00 -8.41
CA GLU A 211 -13.33 -22.48 -7.04
C GLU A 211 -12.88 -21.33 -6.13
N ILE A 212 -12.03 -20.43 -6.65
CA ILE A 212 -11.56 -19.25 -5.90
C ILE A 212 -12.72 -18.32 -5.53
N LYS A 213 -13.70 -18.12 -6.43
CA LYS A 213 -14.88 -17.29 -6.17
C LYS A 213 -15.71 -17.87 -5.02
N GLU A 214 -15.90 -19.19 -5.00
CA GLU A 214 -16.60 -19.89 -3.93
C GLU A 214 -15.94 -19.69 -2.55
N TRP A 215 -14.62 -19.52 -2.48
CA TRP A 215 -13.95 -19.27 -1.19
C TRP A 215 -14.25 -17.88 -0.62
N ILE A 216 -14.45 -16.88 -1.48
CA ILE A 216 -14.59 -15.46 -1.11
C ILE A 216 -16.05 -15.08 -0.83
N ASP A 217 -16.99 -15.76 -1.48
CA ASP A 217 -18.43 -15.53 -1.31
C ASP A 217 -19.00 -16.18 -0.02
N VAL A 218 -18.16 -16.85 0.77
CA VAL A 218 -18.48 -17.49 2.07
C VAL A 218 -18.04 -16.60 3.23
#